data_AF-A0A3C0BFE5-F1
#
_entry.id   AF-A0A3C0BFE5-F1
#
_cell.length_a   1.000
_cell.length_b   1.000
_cell.length_c   1.000
_cell.angle_alpha   90.00
_cell.angle_beta   90.00
_cell.angle_gamma   90.00
#
_symmetry.space_group_name_H-M   'P 1'
#
loop_
_entity.id
_entity.type
_entity.pdbx_description
1 polymer ?
#
loop_
_entity_poly.entity_id
_entity_poly.type
_entity_poly.pdbx_seq_one_letter_code
_entity_poly.pdbx_strand_id
1 'polypeptide(L)'
;MVYVSACIFIVVSIIHLAGCIAENRILCAVTKPLLMPLLALAASAALIPHLPGAQYTLALTVVALAFGTAGDIFLLSPGEKHFIAGLLCFLAGHLFWIAQYGSAFGSVPLFETAAGTVCIAVLPAAAYFILGKPRGAMGAGTVIYGAVLSALVFTGIAAVHAQKPAAALYLAGTLLFLASDSMLGYSVMKKKFPLSHFLIMATYIAAQTLLTAAVVLPQRQQ
;
A
#
# COMPACT_ATOMS: atom_id res chain seq x y z
N MET A 1 1.79 -25.25 -0.19
CA MET A 1 1.65 -24.15 0.78
C MET A 1 1.19 -22.84 0.15
N VAL A 2 1.87 -22.32 -0.89
CA VAL A 2 1.47 -21.04 -1.52
C VAL A 2 0.01 -20.98 -1.96
N TYR A 3 -0.48 -21.97 -2.72
CA TYR A 3 -1.86 -22.00 -3.20
C TYR A 3 -2.88 -22.02 -2.06
N VAL A 4 -2.60 -22.77 -1.00
CA VAL A 4 -3.47 -22.84 0.19
C VAL A 4 -3.55 -21.47 0.86
N SER A 5 -2.42 -20.83 1.16
CA SER A 5 -2.40 -19.48 1.77
C SER A 5 -3.04 -18.42 0.88
N ALA A 6 -2.84 -18.49 -0.44
CA ALA A 6 -3.45 -17.56 -1.39
C ALA A 6 -4.97 -17.75 -1.48
N CYS A 7 -5.46 -18.99 -1.50
CA CYS A 7 -6.89 -19.28 -1.45
C CYS A 7 -7.53 -18.75 -0.16
N ILE A 8 -6.89 -18.96 1.00
CA ILE A 8 -7.38 -18.45 2.28
C ILE A 8 -7.42 -16.91 2.26
N PHE A 9 -6.37 -16.25 1.77
CA PHE A 9 -6.33 -14.79 1.61
C PHE A 9 -7.47 -14.27 0.72
N ILE A 10 -7.72 -14.91 -0.43
CA ILE A 10 -8.80 -14.52 -1.35
C ILE A 10 -10.16 -14.68 -0.67
N VAL A 11 -10.41 -15.81 0.00
CA VAL A 11 -11.67 -16.04 0.72
C VAL A 11 -11.89 -14.99 1.80
N VAL A 12 -10.87 -14.71 2.64
CA VAL A 12 -10.97 -13.69 3.70
C VAL A 12 -11.18 -12.29 3.11
N SER A 13 -10.55 -11.99 1.97
CA SER A 13 -10.74 -10.72 1.26
C SER A 13 -12.17 -10.57 0.73
N ILE A 14 -12.75 -11.61 0.13
CA ILE A 14 -14.15 -11.61 -0.32
C ILE A 14 -15.10 -11.42 0.87
N ILE A 15 -14.89 -12.15 1.97
CA ILE A 15 -15.70 -12.02 3.18
C ILE A 15 -15.57 -10.60 3.77
N HIS A 16 -14.36 -10.04 3.82
CA HIS A 16 -14.13 -8.68 4.31
C HIS A 16 -14.89 -7.66 3.47
N LEU A 17 -14.76 -7.73 2.14
CA LEU A 17 -15.43 -6.82 1.21
C LEU A 17 -16.96 -6.95 1.25
N ALA A 18 -17.50 -8.17 1.39
CA ALA A 18 -18.92 -8.40 1.62
C ALA A 18 -19.37 -7.75 2.94
N GLY A 19 -18.54 -7.83 3.99
CA GLY A 19 -18.76 -7.11 5.25
C GLY A 19 -18.78 -5.60 5.08
N CYS A 20 -17.91 -5.03 4.24
CA CYS A 20 -17.92 -3.60 3.92
C CYS A 20 -19.21 -3.17 3.20
N ILE A 21 -19.72 -3.98 2.27
CA ILE A 21 -20.99 -3.72 1.55
C ILE A 21 -22.18 -3.81 2.51
N ALA A 22 -22.19 -4.82 3.38
CA ALA A 22 -23.23 -5.04 4.37
C ALA A 22 -23.14 -4.08 5.59
N GLU A 23 -22.15 -3.17 5.59
CA GLU A 23 -21.80 -2.30 6.72
C GLU A 23 -21.61 -3.04 8.07
N ASN A 24 -21.24 -4.33 8.01
CA ASN A 24 -21.07 -5.18 9.18
C ASN A 24 -19.71 -4.92 9.83
N ARG A 25 -19.72 -4.06 10.85
CA ARG A 25 -18.51 -3.63 11.58
C ARG A 25 -17.77 -4.77 12.26
N ILE A 26 -18.49 -5.76 12.82
CA ILE A 26 -17.88 -6.89 13.52
C ILE A 26 -17.12 -7.75 12.51
N LEU A 27 -17.77 -8.08 11.38
CA LEU A 27 -17.14 -8.87 10.32
C LEU A 27 -15.89 -8.17 9.80
N CYS A 28 -15.97 -6.86 9.55
CA CYS A 28 -14.82 -6.05 9.12
C CYS A 28 -13.71 -6.06 10.18
N ALA A 29 -14.04 -5.87 11.46
CA ALA A 29 -13.05 -5.82 12.55
C ALA A 29 -12.31 -7.15 12.76
N VAL A 30 -12.99 -8.28 12.57
CA VAL A 30 -12.38 -9.61 12.70
C VAL A 30 -11.52 -9.96 11.48
N THR A 31 -11.98 -9.64 10.28
CA THR A 31 -11.29 -10.04 9.04
C THR A 31 -10.12 -9.12 8.69
N LYS A 32 -10.21 -7.82 9.01
CA LYS A 32 -9.19 -6.83 8.61
C LYS A 32 -7.77 -7.17 9.11
N PRO A 33 -7.55 -7.54 10.39
CA PRO A 33 -6.23 -7.92 10.89
C PRO A 33 -5.64 -9.19 10.26
N LEU A 34 -6.46 -9.98 9.54
CA LEU A 34 -6.02 -11.23 8.91
C LEU A 34 -5.52 -11.04 7.48
N LEU A 35 -5.90 -9.94 6.80
CA LEU A 35 -5.63 -9.74 5.38
C LEU A 35 -4.13 -9.74 5.06
N MET A 36 -3.39 -8.77 5.62
CA MET A 36 -1.97 -8.61 5.32
C MET A 36 -1.10 -9.76 5.85
N PRO A 37 -1.37 -10.36 7.03
CA PRO A 37 -0.64 -11.55 7.46
C PRO A 37 -0.84 -12.76 6.54
N LEU A 38 -2.05 -12.98 6.02
CA LEU A 38 -2.30 -14.06 5.05
C LEU A 38 -1.58 -13.81 3.72
N LEU A 39 -1.55 -12.55 3.26
CA LEU A 39 -0.77 -12.18 2.08
C LEU A 39 0.74 -12.35 2.32
N ALA A 40 1.24 -12.00 3.51
CA ALA A 40 2.63 -12.20 3.89
C ALA A 40 3.00 -13.67 3.97
N LEU A 41 2.10 -14.53 4.45
CA LEU A 41 2.28 -15.98 4.44
C LEU A 41 2.35 -16.53 3.01
N ALA A 42 1.47 -16.07 2.11
CA ALA A 42 1.49 -16.47 0.71
C ALA A 42 2.77 -16.02 -0.01
N ALA A 43 3.23 -14.79 0.25
CA ALA A 43 4.49 -14.27 -0.27
C ALA A 43 5.69 -15.07 0.28
N SER A 44 5.71 -15.32 1.58
CA SER A 44 6.79 -16.09 2.23
C SER A 44 6.89 -17.50 1.69
N ALA A 45 5.75 -18.20 1.57
CA ALA A 45 5.70 -19.53 0.99
C ALA A 45 6.20 -19.57 -0.46
N ALA A 46 6.10 -18.44 -1.19
CA ALA A 46 6.55 -18.34 -2.58
C ALA A 46 8.03 -17.95 -2.70
N LEU A 47 8.59 -17.23 -1.72
CA LEU A 47 9.97 -16.70 -1.77
C LEU A 47 10.99 -17.60 -1.04
N ILE A 48 10.57 -18.32 0.01
CA ILE A 48 11.45 -19.22 0.79
C ILE A 48 12.19 -20.25 -0.08
N PRO A 49 11.57 -20.88 -1.10
CA PRO A 49 12.28 -21.83 -1.97
C PRO A 49 13.44 -21.23 -2.77
N HIS A 50 13.48 -19.91 -2.93
CA HIS A 50 14.50 -19.19 -3.70
C HIS A 50 15.56 -18.53 -2.80
N LEU A 51 15.67 -18.97 -1.53
CA LEU A 51 16.72 -18.50 -0.63
C LEU A 51 18.09 -19.15 -0.97
N PRO A 52 19.20 -18.40 -0.82
CA PRO A 52 19.29 -17.04 -0.24
C PRO A 52 19.00 -15.89 -1.23
N GLY A 53 18.83 -16.16 -2.53
CA GLY A 53 18.65 -15.13 -3.57
C GLY A 53 17.48 -14.16 -3.31
N ALA A 54 16.39 -14.66 -2.73
CA ALA A 54 15.20 -13.87 -2.40
C ALA A 54 15.19 -13.24 -1.00
N GLN A 55 16.28 -13.31 -0.21
CA GLN A 55 16.29 -12.92 1.20
C GLN A 55 15.87 -11.45 1.43
N TYR A 56 16.38 -10.55 0.59
CA TYR A 56 16.09 -9.11 0.68
C TYR A 56 14.62 -8.84 0.36
N THR A 57 14.13 -9.41 -0.75
CA THR A 57 12.75 -9.28 -1.17
C THR A 57 11.79 -9.84 -0.13
N LEU A 58 12.08 -11.01 0.44
CA LEU A 58 11.30 -11.62 1.50
C LEU A 58 11.22 -10.70 2.73
N ALA A 59 12.37 -10.23 3.23
CA ALA A 59 12.43 -9.40 4.42
C ALA A 59 11.63 -8.10 4.24
N LEU A 60 11.85 -7.37 3.14
CA LEU A 60 11.14 -6.12 2.88
C LEU A 60 9.63 -6.34 2.70
N THR A 61 9.20 -7.39 1.98
CA THR A 61 7.77 -7.68 1.79
C THR A 61 7.08 -8.01 3.11
N VAL A 62 7.69 -8.86 3.94
CA VAL A 62 7.10 -9.23 5.23
C VAL A 62 7.00 -8.01 6.15
N VAL A 63 8.04 -7.17 6.20
CA VAL A 63 8.02 -5.97 7.04
C VAL A 63 7.00 -4.95 6.52
N ALA A 64 6.90 -4.74 5.20
CA ALA A 64 5.89 -3.86 4.60
C ALA A 64 4.47 -4.30 4.97
N LEU A 65 4.17 -5.59 4.86
CA LEU A 65 2.86 -6.16 5.19
C LEU A 65 2.60 -6.19 6.71
N ALA A 66 3.63 -6.35 7.54
CA ALA A 66 3.50 -6.22 8.99
C ALA A 66 3.11 -4.80 9.40
N PHE A 67 3.72 -3.79 8.78
CA PHE A 67 3.31 -2.39 8.95
C PHE A 67 1.89 -2.12 8.44
N GLY A 68 1.50 -2.73 7.31
CA GLY A 68 0.11 -2.71 6.83
C GLY A 68 -0.87 -3.29 7.85
N THR A 69 -0.52 -4.42 8.46
CA THR A 69 -1.31 -5.07 9.53
C THR A 69 -1.45 -4.16 10.75
N ALA A 70 -0.35 -3.56 11.22
CA ALA A 70 -0.36 -2.64 12.34
C ALA A 70 -1.23 -1.41 12.04
N GLY A 71 -1.11 -0.85 10.84
CA GLY A 71 -1.94 0.25 10.36
C GLY A 71 -3.42 -0.11 10.38
N ASP A 72 -3.76 -1.27 9.84
CA ASP A 72 -5.12 -1.81 9.82
C ASP A 72 -5.73 -1.96 11.21
N ILE A 73 -4.95 -2.46 12.18
CA ILE A 73 -5.36 -2.62 13.59
C ILE A 73 -5.59 -1.26 14.25
N PHE A 74 -4.67 -0.31 14.08
CA PHE A 74 -4.84 1.04 14.65
C PHE A 74 -6.10 1.71 14.12
N LEU A 75 -6.42 1.53 12.83
CA LEU A 75 -7.63 2.09 12.23
C LEU A 75 -8.95 1.43 12.66
N LEU A 76 -8.93 0.34 13.45
CA LEU A 76 -10.16 -0.23 14.03
C LEU A 76 -10.72 0.63 15.16
N SER A 77 -9.84 1.33 15.88
CA SER A 77 -10.22 2.19 16.99
C SER A 77 -10.51 3.61 16.51
N PRO A 78 -11.63 4.22 16.91
CA PRO A 78 -11.90 5.61 16.56
C PRO A 78 -10.91 6.56 17.27
N GLY A 79 -10.74 7.74 16.68
CA GLY A 79 -10.01 8.86 17.28
C GLY A 79 -8.74 9.23 16.53
N GLU A 80 -8.36 10.51 16.65
CA GLU A 80 -7.24 11.11 15.91
C GLU A 80 -5.91 10.43 16.20
N LYS A 81 -5.64 10.07 17.47
CA LYS A 81 -4.39 9.38 17.86
C LYS A 81 -4.24 8.03 17.15
N HIS A 82 -5.31 7.24 17.11
CA HIS A 82 -5.32 5.94 16.44
C HIS A 82 -5.19 6.10 14.93
N PHE A 83 -5.86 7.10 14.34
CA PHE A 83 -5.72 7.43 12.92
C PHE A 83 -4.28 7.81 12.56
N ILE A 84 -3.64 8.70 13.33
CA ILE A 84 -2.25 9.11 13.11
C ILE A 84 -1.31 7.91 13.28
N ALA A 85 -1.50 7.09 14.32
CA ALA A 85 -0.69 5.88 14.52
C ALA A 85 -0.80 4.93 13.32
N GLY A 86 -2.03 4.69 12.83
CA GLY A 86 -2.26 3.87 11.65
C GLY A 86 -1.60 4.45 10.40
N LEU A 87 -1.71 5.77 10.20
CA LEU A 87 -1.07 6.49 9.10
C LEU A 87 0.46 6.36 9.14
N LEU A 88 1.07 6.49 10.32
CA LEU A 88 2.52 6.32 10.48
C LEU A 88 2.97 4.87 10.18
N CYS A 89 2.15 3.87 10.56
CA CYS A 89 2.42 2.49 10.19
C CYS A 89 2.38 2.28 8.67
N PHE A 90 1.34 2.76 7.97
CA PHE A 90 1.30 2.66 6.51
C PHE A 90 2.45 3.39 5.84
N LEU A 91 2.79 4.59 6.33
CA LEU A 91 3.93 5.36 5.85
C LEU A 91 5.23 4.55 5.95
N ALA A 92 5.48 3.92 7.10
CA ALA A 92 6.64 3.06 7.27
C ALA A 92 6.62 1.89 6.27
N GLY A 93 5.47 1.23 6.09
CA GLY A 93 5.29 0.15 5.11
C GLY A 93 5.61 0.60 3.67
N HIS A 94 5.20 1.81 3.29
CA HIS A 94 5.51 2.38 1.97
C HIS A 94 7.00 2.54 1.73
N LEU A 95 7.80 2.86 2.76
CA LEU A 95 9.25 2.95 2.63
C LEU A 95 9.88 1.58 2.27
N PHE A 96 9.35 0.49 2.84
CA PHE A 96 9.79 -0.88 2.49
C PHE A 96 9.37 -1.26 1.07
N TRP A 97 8.17 -0.85 0.63
CA TRP A 97 7.77 -1.01 -0.76
C TRP A 97 8.67 -0.22 -1.70
N ILE A 98 8.97 1.04 -1.41
CA ILE A 98 9.90 1.88 -2.16
C ILE A 98 11.27 1.20 -2.28
N ALA A 99 11.78 0.65 -1.18
CA ALA A 99 13.08 -0.02 -1.14
C ALA A 99 13.18 -1.23 -2.09
N GLN A 100 12.08 -1.97 -2.34
CA GLN A 100 12.07 -3.12 -3.26
C GLN A 100 12.56 -2.77 -4.68
N TYR A 101 12.23 -1.57 -5.16
CA TYR A 101 12.65 -1.08 -6.47
C TYR A 101 13.46 0.21 -6.40
N GLY A 102 14.05 0.54 -5.25
CA GLY A 102 14.84 1.77 -5.09
C GLY A 102 16.02 1.86 -6.06
N SER A 103 16.60 0.72 -6.46
CA SER A 103 17.66 0.68 -7.48
C SER A 103 17.21 1.15 -8.87
N ALA A 104 15.90 1.13 -9.16
CA ALA A 104 15.36 1.55 -10.45
C ALA A 104 15.45 3.07 -10.66
N PHE A 105 15.59 3.87 -9.59
CA PHE A 105 15.73 5.32 -9.71
C PHE A 105 16.95 5.73 -10.52
N GLY A 106 18.05 4.97 -10.46
CA GLY A 106 19.27 5.26 -11.23
C GLY A 106 19.12 5.08 -12.75
N SER A 107 18.03 4.44 -13.20
CA SER A 107 17.75 4.20 -14.62
C SER A 107 16.83 5.26 -15.23
N VAL A 108 16.32 6.20 -14.43
CA VAL A 108 15.37 7.21 -14.90
C VAL A 108 16.14 8.40 -15.52
N PRO A 109 15.77 8.86 -16.73
CA PRO A 109 16.37 10.05 -17.32
C PRO A 109 16.22 11.30 -16.42
N LEU A 110 17.16 12.24 -16.52
CA LEU A 110 17.17 13.45 -15.69
C LEU A 110 15.88 14.28 -15.81
N PHE A 111 15.33 14.38 -17.03
CA PHE A 111 14.08 15.11 -17.29
C PHE A 111 12.88 14.48 -16.54
N GLU A 112 12.77 13.16 -16.57
CA GLU A 112 11.70 12.44 -15.87
C GLU A 112 11.92 12.43 -14.34
N THR A 113 13.17 12.48 -13.91
CA THR A 113 13.50 12.69 -12.49
C THR A 113 13.03 14.06 -12.01
N ALA A 114 13.21 15.10 -12.82
CA ALA A 114 12.68 16.43 -12.55
C ALA A 114 11.14 16.44 -12.52
N ALA A 115 10.49 15.77 -13.48
CA ALA A 115 9.03 15.62 -13.50
C ALA A 115 8.51 14.85 -12.27
N GLY A 116 9.16 13.76 -11.89
CA GLY A 116 8.85 13.00 -10.68
C GLY A 116 8.99 13.84 -9.41
N THR A 117 10.04 14.66 -9.33
CA THR A 117 10.24 15.61 -8.22
C THR A 117 9.10 16.63 -8.13
N VAL A 118 8.64 17.13 -9.28
CA VAL A 118 7.47 18.02 -9.34
C VAL A 118 6.21 17.30 -8.87
N CYS A 119 5.97 16.06 -9.28
CA CYS A 119 4.84 15.27 -8.79
C CYS A 119 4.89 15.07 -7.26
N ILE A 120 6.07 14.79 -6.70
CA ILE A 120 6.29 14.66 -5.25
C ILE A 120 5.99 15.97 -4.51
N ALA A 121 6.16 17.14 -5.13
CA ALA A 121 5.81 18.43 -4.52
C ALA A 121 4.33 18.82 -4.73
N VAL A 122 3.78 18.56 -5.91
CA VAL A 122 2.44 19.03 -6.33
C VAL A 122 1.32 18.17 -5.74
N LEU A 123 1.47 16.85 -5.76
CA LEU A 123 0.41 15.95 -5.27
C LEU A 123 0.09 16.15 -3.78
N PRO A 124 1.09 16.29 -2.87
CA PRO A 124 0.79 16.54 -1.45
C PRO A 124 0.18 17.92 -1.23
N ALA A 125 0.63 18.93 -1.99
CA ALA A 125 0.05 20.26 -1.94
C ALA A 125 -1.43 20.23 -2.38
N ALA A 126 -1.73 19.59 -3.51
CA ALA A 126 -3.10 19.40 -3.99
C ALA A 126 -3.96 18.67 -2.95
N ALA A 127 -3.46 17.58 -2.37
CA ALA A 127 -4.14 16.84 -1.30
C ALA A 127 -4.42 17.74 -0.09
N TYR A 128 -3.44 18.54 0.37
CA TYR A 128 -3.61 19.48 1.47
C TYR A 128 -4.74 20.48 1.22
N PHE A 129 -4.83 21.04 0.02
CA PHE A 129 -5.92 21.97 -0.34
C PHE A 129 -7.27 21.27 -0.44
N ILE A 130 -7.34 20.11 -1.12
CA ILE A 130 -8.57 19.32 -1.29
C ILE A 130 -9.13 18.88 0.07
N LEU A 131 -8.25 18.48 1.00
CA LEU A 131 -8.62 18.06 2.35
C LEU A 131 -8.95 19.24 3.27
N GLY A 132 -8.92 20.48 2.78
CA GLY A 132 -9.42 21.64 3.50
C GLY A 132 -8.38 22.30 4.40
N LYS A 133 -7.10 22.20 4.04
CA LYS A 133 -5.97 22.80 4.78
C LYS A 133 -5.96 22.34 6.24
N PRO A 134 -5.89 21.02 6.51
CA PRO A 134 -5.83 20.50 7.87
C PRO A 134 -4.69 21.18 8.64
N ARG A 135 -4.91 21.50 9.92
CA ARG A 135 -3.93 22.23 10.76
C ARG A 135 -3.20 21.28 11.70
N GLY A 136 -2.11 21.76 12.29
CA GLY A 136 -1.34 21.01 13.28
C GLY A 136 -0.76 19.70 12.73
N ALA A 137 -0.77 18.65 13.56
CA ALA A 137 -0.20 17.34 13.23
C ALA A 137 -0.86 16.71 11.99
N MET A 138 -2.18 16.86 11.83
CA MET A 138 -2.92 16.37 10.65
C MET A 138 -2.50 17.07 9.36
N GLY A 139 -2.21 18.38 9.42
CA GLY A 139 -1.69 19.16 8.31
C GLY A 139 -0.33 18.68 7.84
N ALA A 140 0.63 18.62 8.77
CA ALA A 140 1.97 18.12 8.49
C ALA A 140 1.95 16.66 8.02
N GLY A 141 1.16 15.81 8.68
CA GLY A 141 0.97 14.41 8.33
C GLY A 141 0.45 14.23 6.90
N THR A 142 -0.50 15.07 6.45
CA THR A 142 -1.01 15.03 5.07
C THR A 142 0.09 15.29 4.04
N VAL A 143 0.93 16.30 4.27
CA VAL A 143 2.01 16.66 3.34
C VAL A 143 3.10 15.59 3.31
N ILE A 144 3.55 15.16 4.49
CA ILE A 144 4.61 14.14 4.63
C ILE A 144 4.14 12.81 4.01
N TYR A 145 2.92 12.38 4.35
CA TYR A 145 2.34 11.14 3.82
C TYR A 145 2.15 11.20 2.31
N GLY A 146 1.58 12.30 1.81
CA GLY A 146 1.43 12.52 0.37
C GLY A 146 2.76 12.45 -0.37
N ALA A 147 3.84 12.99 0.22
CA ALA A 147 5.16 12.97 -0.40
C ALA A 147 5.71 11.54 -0.52
N VAL A 148 5.58 10.73 0.55
CA VAL A 148 5.98 9.32 0.53
C VAL A 148 5.15 8.52 -0.47
N LEU A 149 3.84 8.75 -0.53
CA LEU A 149 2.96 8.07 -1.48
C LEU A 149 3.27 8.46 -2.93
N SER A 150 3.64 9.71 -3.16
CA SER A 150 4.13 10.18 -4.46
C SER A 150 5.46 9.54 -4.84
N ALA A 151 6.37 9.39 -3.88
CA ALA A 151 7.64 8.68 -4.08
C ALA A 151 7.41 7.18 -4.39
N LEU A 152 6.42 6.55 -3.76
CA LEU A 152 6.00 5.19 -4.09
C LEU A 152 5.45 5.07 -5.51
N VAL A 153 4.62 6.01 -5.98
CA VAL A 153 4.20 6.00 -7.39
C VAL A 153 5.38 6.20 -8.32
N PHE A 154 6.31 7.10 -7.96
CA PHE A 154 7.51 7.33 -8.74
C PHE A 154 8.44 6.10 -8.80
N THR A 155 8.56 5.29 -7.74
CA THR A 155 9.28 4.00 -7.84
C THR A 155 8.64 3.07 -8.85
N GLY A 156 7.31 3.05 -8.97
CA GLY A 156 6.63 2.25 -9.98
C GLY A 156 6.92 2.71 -11.40
N ILE A 157 6.94 4.02 -11.65
CA ILE A 157 7.32 4.59 -12.94
C ILE A 157 8.78 4.26 -13.25
N ALA A 158 9.67 4.41 -12.27
CA ALA A 158 11.09 4.09 -12.40
C ALA A 158 11.30 2.60 -12.70
N ALA A 159 10.56 1.70 -12.05
CA ALA A 159 10.63 0.27 -12.30
C ALA A 159 10.23 -0.08 -13.74
N VAL A 160 9.22 0.60 -14.31
CA VAL A 160 8.81 0.43 -15.71
C VAL A 160 9.91 0.90 -16.66
N HIS A 161 10.49 2.09 -16.41
CA HIS A 161 11.60 2.62 -17.21
C HIS A 161 12.84 1.71 -17.18
N ALA A 162 13.18 1.22 -16.00
CA ALA A 162 14.29 0.28 -15.80
C ALA A 162 13.98 -1.14 -16.34
N GLN A 163 12.83 -1.35 -16.99
CA GLN A 163 12.36 -2.64 -17.52
C GLN A 163 12.44 -3.75 -16.47
N LYS A 164 12.14 -3.43 -15.21
CA LYS A 164 12.14 -4.44 -14.14
C LYS A 164 11.05 -5.48 -14.44
N PRO A 165 11.31 -6.76 -14.13
CA PRO A 165 10.30 -7.79 -14.31
C PRO A 165 9.07 -7.48 -13.45
N ALA A 166 7.89 -7.68 -14.03
CA ALA A 166 6.59 -7.37 -13.44
C ALA A 166 6.37 -5.89 -13.02
N ALA A 167 7.15 -4.93 -13.55
CA ALA A 167 7.02 -3.51 -13.20
C ALA A 167 5.63 -2.91 -13.43
N ALA A 168 4.90 -3.37 -14.45
CA ALA A 168 3.54 -2.90 -14.73
C ALA A 168 2.57 -3.25 -13.58
N LEU A 169 2.72 -4.43 -12.96
CA LEU A 169 1.93 -4.81 -11.78
C LEU A 169 2.32 -3.94 -10.59
N TYR A 170 3.61 -3.67 -10.41
CA TYR A 170 4.07 -2.82 -9.33
C TYR A 170 3.50 -1.40 -9.48
N LEU A 171 3.63 -0.78 -10.65
CA LEU A 171 3.04 0.54 -10.94
C LEU A 171 1.53 0.56 -10.69
N ALA A 172 0.79 -0.43 -11.19
CA ALA A 172 -0.65 -0.54 -10.93
C ALA A 172 -0.96 -0.63 -9.42
N GLY A 173 -0.16 -1.38 -8.66
CA GLY A 173 -0.25 -1.47 -7.21
C GLY A 173 -0.03 -0.12 -6.53
N THR A 174 1.01 0.64 -6.93
CA THR A 174 1.29 1.96 -6.35
C THR A 174 0.17 2.97 -6.62
N LEU A 175 -0.42 2.96 -7.81
CA LEU A 175 -1.54 3.83 -8.19
C LEU A 175 -2.82 3.49 -7.42
N LEU A 176 -3.10 2.20 -7.21
CA LEU A 176 -4.23 1.77 -6.38
C LEU A 176 -4.03 2.13 -4.91
N PHE A 177 -2.79 2.10 -4.40
CA PHE A 177 -2.49 2.59 -3.06
C PHE A 177 -2.72 4.10 -2.93
N LEU A 178 -2.29 4.87 -3.94
CA LEU A 178 -2.58 6.30 -4.01
C LEU A 178 -4.09 6.56 -3.97
N ALA A 179 -4.88 5.80 -4.73
CA ALA A 179 -6.32 5.92 -4.75
C ALA A 179 -6.97 5.55 -3.41
N SER A 180 -6.57 4.41 -2.83
CA SER A 180 -7.03 3.93 -1.50
C SER A 180 -6.85 4.99 -0.43
N ASP A 181 -5.61 5.49 -0.29
CA ASP A 181 -5.26 6.38 0.81
C ASP A 181 -5.81 7.79 0.61
N SER A 182 -5.95 8.23 -0.65
CA SER A 182 -6.64 9.48 -0.97
C SER A 182 -8.12 9.41 -0.57
N MET A 183 -8.79 8.29 -0.87
CA MET A 183 -10.18 8.05 -0.46
C MET A 183 -10.31 7.97 1.07
N LEU A 184 -9.37 7.31 1.74
CA LEU A 184 -9.32 7.21 3.20
C LEU A 184 -9.14 8.60 3.84
N GLY A 185 -8.15 9.37 3.40
CA GLY A 185 -7.90 10.73 3.88
C GLY A 185 -9.11 11.63 3.67
N TYR A 186 -9.75 11.56 2.49
CA TYR A 186 -10.97 12.31 2.22
C TYR A 186 -12.13 11.88 3.13
N SER A 187 -12.33 10.57 3.31
CA SER A 187 -13.41 10.02 4.13
C SER A 187 -13.26 10.38 5.61
N VAL A 188 -12.03 10.56 6.10
CA VAL A 188 -11.74 10.90 7.50
C VAL A 188 -11.74 12.42 7.73
N MET A 189 -11.10 13.20 6.84
CA MET A 189 -10.87 14.63 7.07
C MET A 189 -11.95 15.54 6.46
N LYS A 190 -12.70 15.06 5.46
CA LYS A 190 -13.73 15.85 4.78
C LYS A 190 -15.13 15.32 5.02
N LYS A 191 -15.46 14.20 4.37
CA LYS A 191 -16.78 13.56 4.50
C LYS A 191 -16.73 12.15 3.95
N LYS A 192 -17.53 11.27 4.56
CA LYS A 192 -17.81 9.96 4.00
C LYS A 192 -18.62 10.11 2.71
N PHE A 193 -18.45 9.15 1.81
CA PHE A 193 -19.21 9.03 0.56
C PHE A 193 -19.78 7.62 0.44
N PRO A 194 -20.81 7.39 -0.41
CA PRO A 194 -21.41 6.07 -0.56
C PRO A 194 -20.36 5.01 -0.89
N LEU A 195 -20.43 3.86 -0.20
CA LEU A 195 -19.50 2.74 -0.35
C LEU A 195 -18.02 3.07 -0.06
N SER A 196 -17.72 4.16 0.65
CA SER A 196 -16.31 4.55 0.88
C SER A 196 -15.50 3.44 1.54
N HIS A 197 -16.05 2.73 2.53
CA HIS A 197 -15.34 1.64 3.20
C HIS A 197 -15.00 0.49 2.24
N PHE A 198 -15.94 0.10 1.37
CA PHE A 198 -15.72 -0.94 0.37
C PHE A 198 -14.67 -0.49 -0.66
N LEU A 199 -14.78 0.72 -1.21
CA LEU A 199 -13.88 1.21 -2.24
C LEU A 199 -12.44 1.38 -1.73
N ILE A 200 -12.27 1.87 -0.50
CA ILE A 200 -10.97 1.95 0.17
C ILE A 200 -10.38 0.55 0.33
N MET A 201 -11.12 -0.40 0.90
CA MET A 201 -10.60 -1.74 1.16
C MET A 201 -10.35 -2.54 -0.13
N ALA A 202 -11.19 -2.39 -1.15
CA ALA A 202 -11.02 -3.07 -2.44
C ALA A 202 -9.74 -2.58 -3.14
N THR A 203 -9.52 -1.26 -3.18
CA THR A 203 -8.32 -0.69 -3.78
C THR A 203 -7.07 -1.00 -2.95
N TYR A 204 -7.14 -0.97 -1.61
CA TYR A 204 -6.06 -1.38 -0.72
C TYR A 204 -5.63 -2.84 -0.89
N ILE A 205 -6.59 -3.77 -0.85
CA ILE A 205 -6.33 -5.21 -1.01
C ILE A 205 -5.71 -5.48 -2.38
N ALA A 206 -6.26 -4.86 -3.44
CA ALA A 206 -5.72 -4.97 -4.79
C ALA A 206 -4.30 -4.38 -4.88
N ALA A 207 -4.06 -3.22 -4.28
CA ALA A 207 -2.75 -2.57 -4.27
C ALA A 207 -1.68 -3.46 -3.62
N GLN A 208 -1.92 -3.93 -2.40
CA GLN A 208 -1.01 -4.81 -1.68
C GLN A 208 -0.77 -6.12 -2.46
N THR A 209 -1.83 -6.71 -3.01
CA THR A 209 -1.72 -7.95 -3.80
C THR A 209 -0.84 -7.76 -5.03
N LEU A 210 -1.00 -6.65 -5.76
CA LEU A 210 -0.23 -6.34 -6.95
C LEU A 210 1.23 -6.03 -6.64
N LEU A 211 1.50 -5.27 -5.58
CA LEU A 211 2.87 -5.00 -5.12
C LEU A 211 3.57 -6.31 -4.70
N THR A 212 2.88 -7.17 -3.95
CA THR A 212 3.39 -8.50 -3.57
C THR A 212 3.63 -9.38 -4.81
N ALA A 213 2.68 -9.44 -5.73
CA ALA A 213 2.82 -10.24 -6.95
C ALA A 213 4.01 -9.76 -7.79
N ALA A 214 4.20 -8.45 -7.92
CA ALA A 214 5.27 -7.88 -8.72
C ALA A 214 6.67 -8.27 -8.21
N VAL A 215 6.87 -8.37 -6.89
CA VAL A 215 8.17 -8.76 -6.33
C VAL A 215 8.37 -10.28 -6.23
N VAL A 216 7.27 -11.06 -6.18
CA VAL A 216 7.32 -12.52 -6.09
C VAL A 216 7.49 -13.19 -7.45
N LEU A 217 6.77 -12.74 -8.48
CA LEU A 217 6.78 -13.39 -9.80
C LEU A 217 8.18 -13.51 -10.44
N PRO A 218 9.05 -12.49 -10.37
CA PRO A 218 10.39 -12.57 -10.95
C PRO A 218 11.27 -13.64 -10.32
N GLN A 219 11.08 -13.93 -9.03
CA GLN A 219 11.88 -14.92 -8.30
C GLN A 219 11.54 -16.36 -8.71
N ARG A 220 10.30 -16.61 -9.18
CA ARG A 220 9.90 -17.93 -9.68
C ARG A 220 10.46 -18.29 -11.05
N GLN A 221 10.95 -17.29 -11.78
CA GLN A 221 11.50 -17.46 -13.13
C GLN A 221 13.02 -17.67 -13.11
N GLN A 222 13.64 -17.59 -11.93
CA GLN A 222 15.06 -17.86 -11.68
C GLN A 222 15.22 -19.23 -11.04
#